data_AF-A0A4Q2X3C9-F1
#
_entry.id   AF-A0A4Q2X3C9-F1
#
_cell.length_a   1.000
_cell.length_b   1.000
_cell.length_c   1.000
_cell.angle_alpha   90.00
_cell.angle_beta   90.00
_cell.angle_gamma   90.00
#
_symmetry.space_group_name_H-M   'P 1'
#
loop_
_entity.id
_entity.type
_entity.pdbx_description
1 polymer ?
#
loop_
_entity_poly.entity_id
_entity_poly.type
_entity_poly.pdbx_seq_one_letter_code
_entity_poly.pdbx_strand_id
1 'polypeptide(L)'
;MDATVAVPDKSAPKMRRGGPFNDPFFGNLFDTTQMIEKQVTLKSEDEEIEVRPLPTEGRPEGFSGAVGEFQFDSAQIPGDWKTGEPQQITSQLSGSGNFALMKAPTLTPADGWKSYPGKDQFRAHEETSFSGSKIFQFNAVPRKGGDQDASLAFSYFDPNAGAYKTITSPEQKIRVTGEDMAAEEPAATPAAKEPEKKKTDELVAQRRNPSPASTLIPLVSRQAFGEMLGTSAGLCLLGAALAVVRRRRHDPLRTAKAALAKDTREALDQAGAARDGAAFFSAGRLAIQRQLGALWNQPPQAITSSEVRARLGEESPVVRFFHEADVLEYSRGGSGEVLPQWRSLLDEALASLTPSTR
;
A
#
# COMPACT_ATOMS: atom_id res chain seq x y z
N MET A 1 -6.29 7.06 -18.22
CA MET A 1 -5.74 6.46 -16.98
C MET A 1 -6.86 5.71 -16.27
N ASP A 2 -6.63 4.47 -15.86
CA ASP A 2 -7.61 3.74 -15.03
C ASP A 2 -7.35 4.04 -13.56
N ALA A 3 -8.39 4.52 -12.87
CA ALA A 3 -8.32 4.85 -11.45
C ALA A 3 -9.44 4.14 -10.69
N THR A 4 -9.12 3.62 -9.51
CA THR A 4 -10.12 3.09 -8.58
C THR A 4 -10.53 4.21 -7.64
N VAL A 5 -11.79 4.62 -7.72
CA VAL A 5 -12.35 5.67 -6.85
C VAL A 5 -13.34 5.05 -5.88
N ALA A 6 -13.18 5.35 -4.59
CA ALA A 6 -14.14 4.98 -3.56
C ALA A 6 -15.35 5.92 -3.64
N VAL A 7 -16.52 5.39 -4.02
CA VAL A 7 -17.77 6.16 -4.14
C VAL A 7 -18.76 5.67 -3.08
N PRO A 8 -19.49 6.57 -2.40
CA PRO A 8 -20.50 6.16 -1.42
C PRO A 8 -21.62 5.37 -2.09
N ASP A 9 -21.90 4.18 -1.55
CA ASP A 9 -22.97 3.32 -2.04
C ASP A 9 -24.36 3.91 -1.71
N LYS A 10 -25.02 4.48 -2.72
CA LYS A 10 -26.39 5.02 -2.60
C LYS A 10 -27.47 3.94 -2.73
N SER A 11 -27.10 2.70 -3.06
CA SER A 11 -28.04 1.60 -3.29
C SER A 11 -28.29 0.75 -2.03
N ALA A 12 -27.49 0.95 -0.97
CA ALA A 12 -27.69 0.29 0.31
C ALA A 12 -29.03 0.72 0.95
N PRO A 13 -29.93 -0.23 1.29
CA PRO A 13 -31.22 0.11 1.90
C PRO A 13 -30.98 0.82 3.23
N LYS A 14 -31.52 2.03 3.38
CA LYS A 14 -31.50 2.80 4.63
C LYS A 14 -32.24 2.01 5.71
N MET A 15 -31.48 1.24 6.49
CA MET A 15 -32.01 0.36 7.52
C MET A 15 -32.56 1.23 8.66
N ARG A 16 -33.86 1.55 8.63
CA ARG A 16 -34.56 2.22 9.74
C ARG A 16 -34.66 1.25 10.90
N ARG A 17 -33.62 1.16 11.72
CA ARG A 17 -33.62 0.41 12.98
C ARG A 17 -34.30 1.26 14.05
N GLY A 18 -35.60 1.08 14.22
CA GLY A 18 -36.32 1.55 15.41
C GLY A 18 -35.94 0.67 16.61
N GLY A 19 -35.03 1.16 17.45
CA GLY A 19 -34.61 0.51 18.68
C GLY A 19 -33.92 1.51 19.63
N PRO A 20 -33.79 1.20 20.93
CA PRO A 20 -33.39 2.13 21.99
C PRO A 20 -31.93 2.62 21.95
N PHE A 21 -31.21 2.39 20.84
CA PHE A 21 -29.85 2.86 20.58
C PHE A 21 -29.81 3.98 19.51
N ASN A 22 -30.92 4.72 19.34
CA ASN A 22 -31.05 5.80 18.35
C ASN A 22 -30.57 7.16 18.92
N ASP A 23 -29.33 7.21 19.40
CA ASP A 23 -28.69 8.44 19.84
C ASP A 23 -27.83 9.06 18.71
N PRO A 24 -27.90 10.39 18.47
CA PRO A 24 -27.06 11.09 17.48
C PRO A 24 -25.55 10.90 17.72
N PHE A 25 -25.17 10.58 18.95
CA PHE A 25 -23.80 10.31 19.36
C PHE A 25 -23.26 8.98 18.80
N PHE A 26 -24.07 7.92 18.76
CA PHE A 26 -23.65 6.60 18.25
C PHE A 26 -23.98 6.42 16.75
N GLY A 27 -24.90 7.21 16.20
CA GLY A 27 -25.24 7.18 14.78
C GLY A 27 -24.04 7.46 13.87
N ASN A 28 -23.21 8.45 14.20
CA ASN A 28 -22.05 8.82 13.36
C ASN A 28 -20.86 7.85 13.47
N LEU A 29 -20.79 7.03 14.52
CA LEU A 29 -19.68 6.08 14.71
C LEU A 29 -19.88 4.79 13.88
N PHE A 30 -21.13 4.46 13.55
CA PHE A 30 -21.50 3.28 12.77
C PHE A 30 -22.11 3.61 11.40
N ASP A 31 -22.28 4.89 11.06
CA ASP A 31 -22.55 5.35 9.69
C ASP A 31 -21.26 5.28 8.86
N THR A 32 -20.68 4.08 8.79
CA THR A 32 -19.69 3.75 7.79
C THR A 32 -20.45 3.72 6.48
N THR A 33 -20.56 4.88 5.83
CA THR A 33 -21.02 4.98 4.45
C THR A 33 -20.24 3.94 3.67
N GLN A 34 -20.89 2.86 3.25
CA GLN A 34 -20.21 1.76 2.60
C GLN A 34 -19.63 2.32 1.30
N MET A 35 -18.31 2.53 1.30
CA MET A 35 -17.59 3.01 0.13
C MET A 35 -17.35 1.79 -0.75
N ILE A 36 -17.89 1.81 -1.96
CA ILE A 36 -17.62 0.78 -2.97
C ILE A 36 -16.55 1.30 -3.91
N GLU A 37 -15.57 0.44 -4.19
CA GLU A 37 -14.54 0.69 -5.19
C GLU A 37 -15.16 0.63 -6.57
N LYS A 38 -15.23 1.77 -7.25
CA LYS A 38 -15.66 1.86 -8.63
C LYS A 38 -14.44 2.12 -9.51
N GLN A 39 -14.21 1.22 -10.46
CA GLN A 39 -13.23 1.48 -11.52
C GLN A 39 -13.78 2.57 -12.43
N VAL A 40 -13.04 3.66 -12.55
CA VAL A 40 -13.35 4.78 -13.43
C VAL A 40 -12.19 4.95 -14.39
N THR A 41 -12.47 4.84 -15.69
CA THR A 41 -11.50 5.21 -16.72
C THR A 41 -11.54 6.73 -16.88
N LEU A 42 -10.51 7.39 -16.37
CA LEU A 42 -10.28 8.81 -16.58
C LEU A 42 -9.73 9.00 -18.01
N LYS A 43 -10.48 9.73 -18.83
CA LYS A 43 -10.02 10.18 -20.15
C LYS A 43 -9.83 11.69 -20.08
N SER A 44 -8.63 12.16 -20.39
CA SER A 44 -8.39 13.56 -20.73
C SER A 44 -8.70 13.75 -22.21
N GLU A 45 -8.95 14.99 -22.61
CA GLU A 45 -8.93 15.36 -24.02
C GLU A 45 -7.49 15.24 -24.53
N ASP A 46 -7.32 14.79 -25.77
CA ASP A 46 -6.02 14.74 -26.42
C ASP A 46 -5.62 16.16 -26.82
N GLU A 47 -4.45 16.62 -26.37
CA GLU A 47 -3.91 17.94 -26.70
C GLU A 47 -2.84 17.78 -27.78
N GLU A 48 -3.01 18.45 -28.93
CA GLU A 48 -2.03 18.45 -30.00
C GLU A 48 -0.87 19.39 -29.66
N ILE A 49 0.35 18.85 -29.58
CA ILE A 49 1.57 19.62 -29.30
C ILE A 49 2.37 19.80 -30.58
N GLU A 50 2.53 21.04 -31.05
CA GLU A 50 3.41 21.39 -32.16
C GLU A 50 4.86 21.54 -31.66
N VAL A 51 5.77 20.65 -32.08
CA VAL A 51 7.19 20.72 -31.73
C VAL A 51 7.95 21.52 -32.79
N ARG A 52 8.43 22.71 -32.42
CA ARG A 52 9.21 23.58 -33.33
C ARG A 52 10.71 23.32 -33.19
N PRO A 53 11.47 23.28 -34.30
CA PRO A 53 12.93 23.24 -34.24
C PRO A 53 13.48 24.57 -33.72
N LEU A 54 14.69 24.53 -33.15
CA LEU A 54 15.40 25.74 -32.74
C LEU A 54 15.85 26.54 -33.98
N PRO A 55 15.69 27.88 -34.00
CA PRO A 55 16.15 28.71 -35.12
C PRO A 55 17.66 28.58 -35.36
N THR A 56 18.09 28.50 -36.62
CA THR A 56 19.53 28.52 -36.93
C THR A 56 20.11 29.94 -36.88
N GLU A 57 19.27 30.95 -37.13
CA GLU A 57 19.67 32.35 -37.11
C GLU A 57 19.85 32.88 -35.68
N GLY A 58 20.91 33.64 -35.46
CA GLY A 58 21.20 34.25 -34.15
C GLY A 58 21.73 33.27 -33.09
N ARG A 59 22.00 32.01 -33.45
CA ARG A 59 22.57 31.01 -32.53
C ARG A 59 24.01 31.37 -32.14
N PRO A 60 24.31 31.64 -30.85
CA PRO A 60 25.68 31.92 -30.40
C PRO A 60 26.60 30.71 -30.57
N GLU A 61 27.89 30.92 -30.84
CA GLU A 61 28.89 29.84 -30.94
C GLU A 61 28.96 29.00 -29.65
N GLY A 62 28.77 29.64 -28.49
CA GLY A 62 28.73 28.99 -27.18
C GLY A 62 27.43 28.26 -26.83
N PHE A 63 26.44 28.21 -27.74
CA PHE A 63 25.16 27.58 -27.44
C PHE A 63 25.24 26.06 -27.40
N SER A 64 24.98 25.49 -26.22
CA SER A 64 25.11 24.06 -25.94
C SER A 64 23.83 23.25 -26.07
N GLY A 65 22.65 23.89 -26.18
CA GLY A 65 21.35 23.21 -26.23
C GLY A 65 20.42 23.52 -25.05
N ALA A 66 20.79 24.44 -24.16
CA ALA A 66 19.96 24.84 -23.02
C ALA A 66 18.72 25.65 -23.46
N VAL A 67 17.53 25.21 -23.05
CA VAL A 67 16.25 25.87 -23.34
C VAL A 67 15.53 26.17 -22.03
N GLY A 68 15.10 27.42 -21.85
CA GLY A 68 14.44 27.88 -20.63
C GLY A 68 14.82 29.31 -20.26
N GLU A 69 14.73 29.62 -18.97
CA GLU A 69 15.14 30.89 -18.39
C GLU A 69 16.15 30.62 -17.28
N PHE A 70 17.33 31.23 -17.39
CA PHE A 70 18.45 30.97 -16.48
C PHE A 70 19.14 32.27 -16.06
N GLN A 71 19.73 32.24 -14.87
CA GLN A 71 20.54 33.31 -14.29
C GLN A 71 21.76 32.75 -13.55
N PHE A 72 22.79 33.57 -13.37
CA PHE A 72 23.93 33.23 -12.52
C PHE A 72 23.62 33.53 -11.06
N ASP A 73 23.69 32.51 -10.20
CA ASP A 73 23.65 32.70 -8.74
C ASP A 73 25.04 33.02 -8.18
N SER A 74 26.06 32.32 -8.70
CA SER A 74 27.43 32.45 -8.23
C SER A 74 28.42 32.08 -9.34
N ALA A 75 29.51 32.83 -9.41
CA ALA A 75 30.65 32.55 -10.28
C ALA A 75 31.93 32.77 -9.48
N GLN A 76 32.70 31.71 -9.29
CA GLN A 76 33.96 31.72 -8.56
C GLN A 76 35.08 31.35 -9.51
N ILE A 77 35.84 32.35 -9.93
CA ILE A 77 37.09 32.20 -10.67
C ILE A 77 38.22 32.59 -9.72
N PRO A 78 39.22 31.72 -9.48
CA PRO A 78 40.37 32.07 -8.63
C PRO A 78 41.09 33.32 -9.16
N GLY A 79 41.70 34.11 -8.27
CA GLY A 79 42.38 35.36 -8.65
C GLY A 79 43.84 35.16 -9.10
N ASP A 80 44.54 34.17 -8.57
CA ASP A 80 45.97 33.95 -8.83
C ASP A 80 46.20 32.67 -9.62
N TRP A 81 46.79 32.82 -10.81
CA TRP A 81 46.98 31.74 -11.78
C TRP A 81 48.41 31.71 -12.29
N LYS A 82 48.78 30.60 -12.93
CA LYS A 82 50.08 30.42 -13.55
C LYS A 82 49.92 29.86 -14.96
N THR A 83 50.64 30.41 -15.94
CA THR A 83 50.55 29.97 -17.34
C THR A 83 50.81 28.47 -17.45
N GLY A 84 49.93 27.76 -18.15
CA GLY A 84 50.04 26.31 -18.36
C GLY A 84 49.54 25.43 -17.21
N GLU A 85 49.19 26.00 -16.05
CA GLU A 85 48.63 25.24 -14.92
C GLU A 85 47.09 25.29 -14.92
N PRO A 86 46.41 24.14 -14.75
CA PRO A 86 44.95 24.11 -14.66
C PRO A 86 44.46 24.64 -13.32
N GLN A 87 43.48 25.54 -13.36
CA GLN A 87 42.76 26.03 -12.19
C GLN A 87 41.28 25.64 -12.28
N GLN A 88 40.70 25.33 -11.12
CA GLN A 88 39.31 24.91 -11.02
C GLN A 88 38.39 26.13 -10.85
N ILE A 89 37.36 26.19 -11.70
CA ILE A 89 36.31 27.20 -11.68
C ILE A 89 35.02 26.53 -11.20
N THR A 90 34.29 27.25 -10.34
CA THR A 90 32.96 26.84 -9.91
C THR A 90 31.94 27.88 -10.33
N SER A 91 30.85 27.44 -10.95
CA SER A 91 29.72 28.32 -11.29
C SER A 91 28.41 27.66 -10.93
N GLN A 92 27.44 28.46 -10.52
CA GLN A 92 26.10 28.03 -10.18
C GLN A 92 25.10 28.84 -11.00
N LEU A 93 24.26 28.13 -11.75
CA LEU A 93 23.14 28.70 -12.48
C LEU A 93 21.82 28.20 -11.88
N SER A 94 20.86 29.09 -11.69
CA SER A 94 19.47 28.74 -11.34
C SER A 94 18.52 29.12 -12.47
N GLY A 95 17.34 28.51 -12.49
CA GLY A 95 16.34 28.82 -13.49
C GLY A 95 15.22 27.80 -13.59
N SER A 96 14.50 27.87 -14.71
CA SER A 96 13.47 26.93 -15.11
C SER A 96 13.69 26.49 -16.56
N GLY A 97 13.76 25.19 -16.81
CA GLY A 97 13.96 24.65 -18.14
C GLY A 97 14.70 23.32 -18.19
N ASN A 98 15.36 23.06 -19.32
CA ASN A 98 16.06 21.81 -19.58
C ASN A 98 17.50 21.82 -19.06
N PHE A 99 17.68 21.38 -17.80
CA PHE A 99 18.99 21.25 -17.17
C PHE A 99 19.87 20.10 -17.71
N ALA A 100 19.28 19.12 -18.39
CA ALA A 100 19.99 17.94 -18.90
C ALA A 100 20.92 18.29 -20.08
N LEU A 101 20.53 19.27 -20.91
CA LEU A 101 21.32 19.70 -22.07
C LEU A 101 22.27 20.87 -21.76
N MET A 102 22.28 21.40 -20.53
CA MET A 102 23.19 22.48 -20.16
C MET A 102 24.62 22.00 -20.03
N LYS A 103 25.54 22.65 -20.75
CA LYS A 103 26.99 22.52 -20.55
C LYS A 103 27.54 23.64 -19.68
N ALA A 104 28.77 23.46 -19.20
CA ALA A 104 29.48 24.46 -18.42
C ALA A 104 29.60 25.79 -19.19
N PRO A 105 29.52 26.94 -18.51
CA PRO A 105 29.72 28.25 -19.13
C PRO A 105 31.15 28.41 -19.64
N THR A 106 31.34 29.24 -20.65
CA THR A 106 32.64 29.50 -21.27
C THR A 106 33.30 30.73 -20.66
N LEU A 107 34.63 30.68 -20.48
CA LEU A 107 35.41 31.84 -20.09
C LEU A 107 35.51 32.86 -21.24
N THR A 108 35.31 34.12 -20.90
CA THR A 108 35.48 35.27 -21.78
C THR A 108 36.64 36.12 -21.25
N PRO A 109 37.62 36.52 -22.09
CA PRO A 109 37.73 36.27 -23.54
C PRO A 109 38.18 34.84 -23.88
N ALA A 110 37.58 34.23 -24.91
CA ALA A 110 37.80 32.80 -25.25
C ALA A 110 39.26 32.45 -25.60
N ASP A 111 39.99 33.36 -26.26
CA ASP A 111 41.36 33.11 -26.75
C ASP A 111 42.40 33.01 -25.62
N GLY A 112 42.08 33.52 -24.42
CA GLY A 112 42.98 33.53 -23.28
C GLY A 112 43.10 32.19 -22.56
N TRP A 113 42.13 31.28 -22.76
CA TRP A 113 41.96 30.12 -21.90
C TRP A 113 41.71 28.83 -22.69
N LYS A 114 42.23 27.72 -22.18
CA LYS A 114 41.86 26.37 -22.63
C LYS A 114 41.01 25.71 -21.54
N SER A 115 39.70 25.66 -21.73
CA SER A 115 38.77 25.05 -20.78
C SER A 115 38.63 23.55 -21.02
N TYR A 116 38.53 22.79 -19.94
CA TYR A 116 38.30 21.36 -19.94
C TYR A 116 37.02 21.07 -19.13
N PRO A 117 36.07 20.30 -19.70
CA PRO A 117 34.84 19.96 -18.99
C PRO A 117 35.17 19.16 -17.72
N GLY A 118 34.43 19.43 -16.65
CA GLY A 118 34.58 18.71 -15.39
C GLY A 118 33.27 18.06 -14.95
N LYS A 119 32.93 18.24 -13.67
CA LYS A 119 31.74 17.65 -13.06
C LYS A 119 30.61 18.67 -13.00
N ASP A 120 29.39 18.22 -13.14
CA ASP A 120 28.19 18.99 -12.87
C ASP A 120 27.30 18.29 -11.82
N GLN A 121 26.54 19.09 -11.08
CA GLN A 121 25.56 18.61 -10.12
C GLN A 121 24.29 19.42 -10.26
N PHE A 122 23.17 18.74 -10.52
CA PHE A 122 21.84 19.35 -10.55
C PHE A 122 21.13 19.16 -9.21
N ARG A 123 20.44 20.21 -8.75
CA ARG A 123 19.57 20.22 -7.56
C ARG A 123 18.22 20.80 -7.95
N ALA A 124 17.18 19.97 -7.92
CA ALA A 124 15.82 20.42 -8.14
C ALA A 124 15.33 21.29 -6.97
N HIS A 125 14.54 22.32 -7.26
CA HIS A 125 13.90 23.15 -6.22
C HIS A 125 12.65 22.48 -5.65
N GLU A 126 11.85 21.84 -6.51
CA GLU A 126 10.70 21.01 -6.13
C GLU A 126 10.62 19.77 -7.04
N GLU A 127 10.03 18.68 -6.57
CA GLU A 127 9.98 17.41 -7.32
C GLU A 127 9.12 17.47 -8.60
N THR A 128 8.22 18.45 -8.72
CA THR A 128 7.25 18.58 -9.81
C THR A 128 7.47 19.78 -10.73
N SER A 129 8.32 20.73 -10.35
CA SER A 129 8.63 21.88 -11.21
C SER A 129 9.92 21.64 -11.98
N PHE A 130 9.97 22.06 -13.26
CA PHE A 130 11.18 22.06 -14.09
C PHE A 130 12.19 23.14 -13.64
N SER A 131 12.20 23.46 -12.35
CA SER A 131 13.00 24.52 -11.74
C SER A 131 14.09 23.93 -10.84
N GLY A 132 15.24 24.59 -10.81
CA GLY A 132 16.37 24.08 -10.05
C GLY A 132 17.62 24.94 -10.16
N SER A 133 18.70 24.41 -9.60
CA SER A 133 20.04 24.96 -9.70
C SER A 133 21.01 23.90 -10.21
N LYS A 134 21.95 24.31 -11.06
CA LYS A 134 23.01 23.45 -11.59
C LYS A 134 24.37 24.07 -11.29
N ILE A 135 25.20 23.29 -10.60
CA ILE A 135 26.56 23.67 -10.24
C ILE A 135 27.49 23.00 -11.24
N PHE A 136 28.34 23.80 -11.88
CA PHE A 136 29.40 23.33 -12.77
C PHE A 136 30.76 23.54 -12.11
N GLN A 137 31.58 22.50 -12.11
CA GLN A 137 32.97 22.52 -11.69
C GLN A 137 33.83 22.06 -12.86
N PHE A 138 34.62 22.96 -13.43
CA PHE A 138 35.45 22.68 -14.60
C PHE A 138 36.81 23.33 -14.46
N ASN A 139 37.80 22.84 -15.22
CA ASN A 139 39.15 23.37 -15.14
C ASN A 139 39.44 24.24 -16.36
N ALA A 140 40.23 25.29 -16.19
CA ALA A 140 40.76 26.05 -17.31
C ALA A 140 42.25 26.30 -17.13
N VAL A 141 42.96 26.38 -18.25
CA VAL A 141 44.39 26.64 -18.32
C VAL A 141 44.61 28.00 -19.00
N PRO A 142 45.31 28.95 -18.38
CA PRO A 142 45.61 30.23 -18.99
C PRO A 142 46.73 30.07 -20.02
N ARG A 143 46.56 30.69 -21.19
CA ARG A 143 47.55 30.67 -22.28
C ARG A 143 48.45 31.90 -22.27
N LYS A 144 47.97 33.02 -21.78
CA LYS A 144 48.70 34.30 -21.75
C LYS A 144 48.99 34.71 -20.31
N GLY A 145 50.19 35.22 -20.08
CA GLY A 145 50.56 35.83 -18.82
C GLY A 145 49.98 37.24 -18.67
N GLY A 146 50.09 37.81 -17.47
CA GLY A 146 49.64 39.16 -17.16
C GLY A 146 48.27 39.23 -16.49
N ASP A 147 47.90 40.44 -16.07
CA ASP A 147 46.60 40.71 -15.47
C ASP A 147 45.53 40.76 -16.56
N GLN A 148 44.47 39.97 -16.41
CA GLN A 148 43.36 39.87 -17.36
C GLN A 148 42.03 39.87 -16.62
N ASP A 149 41.04 40.56 -17.19
CA ASP A 149 39.66 40.48 -16.71
C ASP A 149 38.99 39.26 -17.35
N ALA A 150 38.36 38.43 -16.52
CA ALA A 150 37.65 37.25 -16.98
C ALA A 150 36.23 37.20 -16.43
N SER A 151 35.32 36.70 -17.27
CA SER A 151 33.93 36.45 -16.90
C SER A 151 33.45 35.14 -17.51
N LEU A 152 32.35 34.61 -16.98
CA LEU A 152 31.69 33.42 -17.50
C LEU A 152 30.50 33.84 -18.35
N ALA A 153 30.46 33.37 -19.60
CA ALA A 153 29.32 33.56 -20.49
C ALA A 153 28.53 32.25 -20.63
N PHE A 154 27.21 32.36 -20.59
CA PHE A 154 26.30 31.23 -20.79
C PHE A 154 25.19 31.61 -21.76
N SER A 155 25.04 30.86 -22.84
CA SER A 155 24.01 31.07 -23.86
C SER A 155 22.90 30.03 -23.77
N TYR A 156 21.65 30.47 -23.79
CA TYR A 156 20.46 29.65 -23.79
C TYR A 156 19.40 30.18 -24.76
N PHE A 157 18.41 29.35 -25.09
CA PHE A 157 17.24 29.75 -25.87
C PHE A 157 16.07 30.01 -24.93
N ASP A 158 15.53 31.22 -24.95
CA ASP A 158 14.36 31.60 -24.18
C ASP A 158 13.10 31.29 -25.01
N PRO A 159 12.29 30.29 -24.61
CA PRO A 159 11.09 29.92 -25.36
C PRO A 159 9.99 30.98 -25.30
N ASN A 160 9.96 31.83 -24.26
CA ASN A 160 8.97 32.90 -24.12
C ASN A 160 9.32 34.08 -25.03
N ALA A 161 10.60 34.42 -25.13
CA ALA A 161 11.08 35.46 -26.02
C ALA A 161 11.28 34.98 -27.47
N GLY A 162 11.33 33.67 -27.71
CA GLY A 162 11.61 33.07 -29.02
C GLY A 162 13.02 33.38 -29.54
N ALA A 163 13.97 33.68 -28.65
CA ALA A 163 15.29 34.20 -29.01
C ALA A 163 16.41 33.62 -28.14
N TYR A 164 17.63 33.62 -28.70
CA TYR A 164 18.83 33.29 -27.95
C TYR A 164 19.24 34.44 -27.02
N LYS A 165 19.55 34.11 -25.77
CA LYS A 165 20.07 35.05 -24.77
C LYS A 165 21.42 34.54 -24.26
N THR A 166 22.34 35.47 -24.04
CA THR A 166 23.62 35.21 -23.38
C THR A 166 23.69 36.02 -22.11
N ILE A 167 23.85 35.35 -20.98
CA ILE A 167 24.09 35.97 -19.68
C ILE A 167 25.58 35.89 -19.37
N THR A 168 26.08 36.90 -18.66
CA THR A 168 27.50 37.01 -18.28
C THR A 168 27.60 37.18 -16.77
N SER A 169 28.55 36.49 -16.14
CA SER A 169 28.85 36.70 -14.72
C SER A 169 29.55 38.04 -14.48
N PRO A 170 29.62 38.52 -13.22
CA PRO A 170 30.47 39.65 -12.87
C PRO A 170 31.92 39.40 -13.31
N GLU A 171 32.58 40.46 -13.78
CA GLU A 171 33.99 40.42 -14.18
C GLU A 171 34.89 40.25 -12.95
N GLN A 172 35.89 39.39 -13.06
CA GLN A 172 36.87 39.12 -12.02
C GLN A 172 38.28 39.34 -12.57
N LYS A 173 39.09 40.10 -11.83
CA LYS A 173 40.50 40.34 -12.14
C LYS A 173 41.31 39.11 -11.81
N ILE A 174 42.01 38.56 -12.80
CA ILE A 174 42.87 37.40 -12.67
C ILE A 174 44.31 37.82 -12.95
N ARG A 175 45.19 37.53 -12.00
CA ARG A 175 46.64 37.70 -12.12
C ARG A 175 47.25 36.40 -12.60
N VAL A 176 47.73 36.37 -13.85
CA VAL A 176 48.43 35.22 -14.41
C VAL A 176 49.95 35.46 -14.37
N THR A 177 50.66 34.59 -13.67
CA THR A 177 52.13 34.61 -13.61
C THR A 177 52.74 33.66 -14.65
N GLY A 178 53.71 34.13 -15.44
CA GLY A 178 54.39 33.33 -16.46
C GLY A 178 54.50 34.04 -17.81
N GLU A 179 55.27 33.46 -18.73
CA GLU A 179 55.38 33.92 -20.12
C GLU A 179 54.21 33.40 -20.95
N ASP A 180 53.93 34.05 -22.08
CA ASP A 180 52.87 33.62 -23.00
C ASP A 180 53.21 32.26 -23.62
N MET A 181 52.25 31.34 -23.59
CA MET A 181 52.34 30.13 -24.40
C MET A 181 52.11 30.49 -25.87
N ALA A 182 53.06 30.12 -26.73
CA ALA A 182 52.92 30.25 -28.18
C ALA A 182 51.64 29.56 -28.66
N ALA A 183 50.93 30.23 -29.58
CA ALA A 183 49.73 29.70 -30.20
C ALA A 183 50.07 28.45 -31.03
N GLU A 184 49.75 27.26 -30.53
CA GLU A 184 49.70 26.07 -31.37
C GLU A 184 48.48 26.16 -32.28
N GLU A 185 48.73 26.18 -33.60
CA GLU A 185 47.76 25.79 -34.63
C GLU A 185 47.15 24.42 -34.28
N PRO A 186 45.89 24.14 -34.67
CA PRO A 186 45.23 22.88 -34.36
C PRO A 186 45.90 21.74 -35.11
N ALA A 187 46.92 21.13 -34.49
CA ALA A 187 47.50 19.89 -34.95
C ALA A 187 46.45 18.77 -34.82
N ALA A 188 46.24 18.07 -35.94
CA ALA A 188 45.37 16.91 -36.04
C ALA A 188 45.63 15.92 -34.89
N THR A 189 44.54 15.43 -34.31
CA THR A 189 44.52 14.46 -33.21
C THR A 189 45.42 13.27 -33.53
N PRO A 190 46.52 13.04 -32.78
CA PRO A 190 47.16 11.74 -32.78
C PRO A 190 46.34 10.82 -31.87
N ALA A 191 46.03 9.63 -32.37
CA ALA A 191 45.40 8.56 -31.60
C ALA A 191 46.12 8.38 -30.25
N ALA A 192 45.33 8.36 -29.18
CA ALA A 192 45.79 8.16 -27.81
C ALA A 192 46.62 6.87 -27.71
N LYS A 193 47.94 7.02 -27.53
CA LYS A 193 48.75 5.98 -26.88
C LYS A 193 48.57 6.14 -25.38
N GLU A 194 48.02 5.10 -24.79
CA GLU A 194 47.92 4.87 -23.35
C GLU A 194 49.30 5.06 -22.69
N PRO A 195 49.43 5.91 -21.66
CA PRO A 195 50.72 6.12 -21.01
C PRO A 195 51.06 4.92 -20.12
N GLU A 196 52.22 4.31 -20.38
CA GLU A 196 52.86 3.39 -19.45
C GLU A 196 53.02 4.06 -18.08
N LYS A 197 52.41 3.44 -17.06
CA LYS A 197 52.60 3.80 -15.66
C LYS A 197 54.07 3.61 -15.27
N LYS A 198 54.76 4.71 -14.98
CA LYS A 198 55.97 4.67 -14.13
C LYS A 198 55.60 4.04 -12.79
N LYS A 199 56.27 2.93 -12.45
CA LYS A 199 56.30 2.39 -11.08
C LYS A 199 56.99 3.40 -10.18
N THR A 200 56.22 4.11 -9.38
CA THR A 200 56.73 4.81 -8.19
C THR A 200 56.74 3.78 -7.07
N ASP A 201 57.95 3.37 -6.66
CA ASP A 201 58.19 2.41 -5.58
C ASP A 201 58.19 3.14 -4.22
N GLU A 202 57.07 3.83 -3.92
CA GLU A 202 56.84 4.43 -2.61
C GLU A 202 55.39 4.16 -2.20
N LEU A 203 55.23 3.10 -1.39
CA LEU A 203 53.98 2.75 -0.73
C LEU A 203 53.63 3.83 0.31
N VAL A 204 52.99 4.91 -0.13
CA VAL A 204 52.26 5.80 0.77
C VAL A 204 51.09 5.00 1.35
N ALA A 205 51.12 4.78 2.67
CA ALA A 205 50.06 4.08 3.39
C ALA A 205 48.73 4.81 3.20
N GLN A 206 47.85 4.22 2.39
CA GLN A 206 46.49 4.68 2.18
C GLN A 206 45.76 4.59 3.52
N ARG A 207 45.57 5.72 4.21
CA ARG A 207 44.69 5.79 5.37
C ARG A 207 43.27 5.48 4.91
N ARG A 208 42.85 4.23 5.06
CA ARG A 208 41.45 3.85 5.06
C ARG A 208 40.81 4.51 6.26
N ASN A 209 40.06 5.59 6.05
CA ASN A 209 39.00 5.93 6.97
C ASN A 209 37.98 4.79 6.89
N PRO A 210 37.72 4.04 7.98
CA PRO A 210 36.69 3.01 7.98
C PRO A 210 35.32 3.71 8.00
N SER A 211 34.84 4.14 6.83
CA SER A 211 33.41 4.30 6.65
C SER A 211 32.78 2.90 6.71
N PRO A 212 31.68 2.68 7.46
CA PRO A 212 31.06 1.38 7.54
C PRO A 212 30.64 0.97 6.13
N ALA A 213 31.31 -0.06 5.60
CA ALA A 213 31.06 -0.54 4.25
C ALA A 213 29.58 -0.96 4.16
N SER A 214 28.80 -0.19 3.40
CA SER A 214 27.46 -0.58 2.96
C SER A 214 27.64 -1.87 2.18
N THR A 215 27.37 -2.98 2.87
CA THR A 215 27.75 -4.30 2.42
C THR A 215 26.89 -4.65 1.21
N LEU A 216 27.50 -4.67 0.02
CA LEU A 216 26.89 -5.02 -1.29
C LEU A 216 26.52 -6.51 -1.39
N ILE A 217 26.31 -7.19 -0.27
CA ILE A 217 25.82 -8.56 -0.24
C ILE A 217 24.31 -8.51 -0.47
N PRO A 218 23.78 -9.14 -1.54
CA PRO A 218 22.37 -9.12 -1.86
C PRO A 218 21.55 -9.63 -0.67
N LEU A 219 20.42 -8.97 -0.41
CA LEU A 219 19.60 -9.21 0.78
C LEU A 219 19.19 -10.70 0.94
N VAL A 220 19.02 -11.38 -0.19
CA VAL A 220 18.62 -12.80 -0.29
C VAL A 220 19.68 -13.76 0.22
N SER A 221 20.98 -13.42 0.18
CA SER A 221 22.05 -14.30 0.68
C SER A 221 22.37 -14.07 2.16
N ARG A 222 21.71 -13.12 2.82
CA ARG A 222 21.85 -12.91 4.26
C ARG A 222 21.01 -13.93 5.02
N GLN A 223 21.62 -14.60 6.01
CA GLN A 223 20.93 -15.57 6.87
C GLN A 223 19.69 -14.98 7.56
N ALA A 224 19.76 -13.70 7.96
CA ALA A 224 18.63 -12.98 8.56
C ALA A 224 17.40 -12.87 7.65
N PHE A 225 17.56 -12.88 6.31
CA PHE A 225 16.43 -12.86 5.38
C PHE A 225 15.64 -14.17 5.43
N GLY A 226 16.32 -15.30 5.59
CA GLY A 226 15.68 -16.60 5.80
C GLY A 226 14.88 -16.66 7.10
N GLU A 227 15.41 -16.09 8.19
CA GLU A 227 14.71 -15.99 9.48
C GLU A 227 13.46 -15.10 9.40
N MET A 228 13.54 -13.98 8.67
CA MET A 228 12.40 -13.10 8.42
C MET A 228 11.31 -13.80 7.60
N LEU A 229 11.70 -14.55 6.57
CA LEU A 229 10.74 -15.30 5.75
C LEU A 229 10.06 -16.42 6.56
N GLY A 230 10.83 -17.15 7.37
CA GLY A 230 10.31 -18.22 8.23
C GLY A 230 9.32 -17.70 9.29
N THR A 231 9.63 -16.58 9.94
CA THR A 231 8.75 -15.98 10.95
C THR A 231 7.44 -15.45 10.34
N SER A 232 7.51 -14.80 9.17
CA SER A 232 6.31 -14.33 8.46
C SER A 232 5.40 -15.50 8.02
N ALA A 233 5.97 -16.58 7.48
CA ALA A 233 5.23 -17.79 7.14
C ALA A 233 4.60 -18.45 8.37
N GLY A 234 5.32 -18.49 9.50
CA GLY A 234 4.81 -19.01 10.76
C GLY A 234 3.61 -18.24 11.30
N LEU A 235 3.63 -16.91 11.23
CA LEU A 235 2.52 -16.05 11.64
C LEU A 235 1.28 -16.25 10.77
N CYS A 236 1.45 -16.42 9.45
CA CYS A 236 0.34 -16.72 8.54
C CYS A 236 -0.32 -18.06 8.85
N LEU A 237 0.47 -19.11 9.13
CA LEU A 237 -0.05 -20.42 9.51
C LEU A 237 -0.78 -20.37 10.88
N LEU A 238 -0.24 -19.62 11.84
CA LEU A 238 -0.89 -19.41 13.14
C LEU A 238 -2.25 -18.71 12.99
N GLY A 239 -2.32 -17.66 12.15
CA GLY A 239 -3.56 -16.96 11.84
C GLY A 239 -4.61 -17.86 11.20
N ALA A 240 -4.21 -18.70 10.24
CA ALA A 240 -5.10 -19.68 9.61
C ALA A 240 -5.60 -20.72 10.62
N ALA A 241 -4.72 -21.24 11.49
CA ALA A 241 -5.11 -22.17 12.55
C ALA A 241 -6.11 -21.56 13.52
N LEU A 242 -5.88 -20.31 13.96
CA LEU A 242 -6.81 -19.58 14.83
C LEU A 242 -8.16 -19.32 14.15
N ALA A 243 -8.17 -18.99 12.86
CA ALA A 243 -9.40 -18.81 12.09
C ALA A 243 -10.21 -20.11 11.99
N VAL A 244 -9.55 -21.25 11.76
CA VAL A 244 -10.21 -22.58 11.75
C VAL A 244 -10.75 -22.93 13.13
N VAL A 245 -9.99 -22.69 14.20
CA VAL A 245 -10.46 -22.91 15.58
C VAL A 245 -11.66 -22.01 15.90
N ARG A 246 -11.63 -20.74 15.48
CA ARG A 246 -12.73 -19.79 15.69
C ARG A 246 -13.98 -20.22 14.93
N ARG A 247 -13.84 -20.65 13.66
CA ARG A 247 -14.96 -21.21 12.87
C ARG A 247 -15.58 -22.42 13.58
N ARG A 248 -14.75 -23.39 13.99
CA ARG A 248 -15.22 -24.58 14.71
C ARG A 248 -15.92 -24.27 16.05
N ARG A 249 -15.50 -23.21 16.75
CA ARG A 249 -16.11 -22.76 18.02
C ARG A 249 -17.40 -21.97 17.80
N HIS A 250 -17.49 -21.19 16.72
CA HIS A 250 -18.64 -20.36 16.39
C HIS A 250 -19.59 -20.99 15.38
N ASP A 251 -19.48 -22.29 15.07
CA ASP A 251 -20.43 -22.98 14.20
C ASP A 251 -21.85 -22.90 14.82
N PRO A 252 -22.76 -22.07 14.28
CA PRO A 252 -24.06 -21.79 14.91
C PRO A 252 -24.94 -23.04 14.94
N LEU A 253 -24.69 -23.99 14.04
CA LEU A 253 -25.40 -25.26 13.97
C LEU A 253 -25.04 -26.19 15.13
N ARG A 254 -23.78 -26.16 15.61
CA ARG A 254 -23.35 -27.00 16.73
C ARG A 254 -23.88 -26.46 18.06
N THR A 255 -23.83 -25.15 18.24
CA THR A 255 -24.39 -24.49 19.43
C THR A 255 -25.91 -24.62 19.49
N ALA A 256 -26.61 -24.48 18.35
CA ALA A 256 -28.06 -24.69 18.28
C ALA A 256 -28.45 -26.15 18.60
N LYS A 257 -27.74 -27.15 18.04
CA LYS A 257 -27.98 -28.57 18.36
C LYS A 257 -27.69 -28.89 19.83
N ALA A 258 -26.62 -28.34 20.40
CA ALA A 258 -26.27 -28.55 21.81
C ALA A 258 -27.28 -27.89 22.75
N ALA A 259 -27.75 -26.68 22.43
CA ALA A 259 -28.80 -25.99 23.18
C ALA A 259 -30.12 -26.77 23.15
N LEU A 260 -30.55 -27.22 21.96
CA LEU A 260 -31.75 -28.06 21.81
C LEU A 260 -31.64 -29.36 22.63
N ALA A 261 -30.50 -30.05 22.58
CA ALA A 261 -30.29 -31.28 23.34
C ALA A 261 -30.35 -31.04 24.86
N LYS A 262 -29.81 -29.92 25.33
CA LYS A 262 -29.90 -29.50 26.73
C LYS A 262 -31.35 -29.22 27.12
N ASP A 263 -32.08 -28.44 26.34
CA ASP A 263 -33.47 -28.09 26.59
C ASP A 263 -34.39 -29.33 26.57
N THR A 264 -34.15 -30.29 25.68
CA THR A 264 -34.88 -31.56 25.68
C THR A 264 -34.62 -32.37 26.94
N ARG A 265 -33.37 -32.39 27.43
CA ARG A 265 -33.01 -33.09 28.66
C ARG A 265 -33.65 -32.45 29.88
N GLU A 266 -33.65 -31.11 29.96
CA GLU A 266 -34.31 -30.38 31.04
C GLU A 266 -35.83 -30.66 31.07
N ALA A 267 -36.48 -30.75 29.92
CA ALA A 267 -37.90 -31.12 29.84
C ALA A 267 -38.18 -32.57 30.30
N LEU A 268 -37.28 -33.51 29.98
CA LEU A 268 -37.39 -34.90 30.45
C LEU A 268 -37.12 -35.02 31.96
N ASP A 269 -36.15 -34.27 32.48
CA ASP A 269 -35.87 -34.22 33.92
C ASP A 269 -37.07 -33.62 34.68
N GLN A 270 -37.72 -32.59 34.13
CA GLN A 270 -38.95 -32.01 34.68
C GLN A 270 -40.12 -32.99 34.63
N ALA A 271 -40.27 -33.76 33.54
CA ALA A 271 -41.27 -34.83 33.46
C ALA A 271 -40.98 -35.92 34.52
N GLY A 272 -39.73 -36.34 34.69
CA GLY A 272 -39.33 -37.33 35.69
C GLY A 272 -39.56 -36.87 37.14
N ALA A 273 -39.38 -35.58 37.42
CA ALA A 273 -39.57 -34.98 38.74
C ALA A 273 -41.03 -34.57 39.05
N ALA A 274 -41.91 -34.54 38.05
CA ALA A 274 -43.30 -34.16 38.23
C ALA A 274 -44.05 -35.18 39.11
N ARG A 275 -44.76 -34.68 40.11
CA ARG A 275 -45.66 -35.49 40.96
C ARG A 275 -47.13 -35.43 40.50
N ASP A 276 -47.44 -34.45 39.66
CA ASP A 276 -48.77 -34.22 39.07
C ASP A 276 -48.78 -34.73 37.63
N GLY A 277 -49.84 -35.46 37.26
CA GLY A 277 -50.07 -35.92 35.89
C GLY A 277 -50.08 -34.80 34.86
N ALA A 278 -50.69 -33.64 35.16
CA ALA A 278 -50.74 -32.52 34.22
C ALA A 278 -49.34 -31.93 33.94
N ALA A 279 -48.49 -31.84 34.96
CA ALA A 279 -47.11 -31.41 34.83
C ALA A 279 -46.25 -32.43 34.08
N PHE A 280 -46.50 -33.73 34.29
CA PHE A 280 -45.82 -34.82 33.58
C PHE A 280 -46.09 -34.78 32.07
N PHE A 281 -47.36 -34.69 31.66
CA PHE A 281 -47.73 -34.70 30.25
C PHE A 281 -47.36 -33.40 29.51
N SER A 282 -47.43 -32.24 30.17
CA SER A 282 -46.98 -30.98 29.56
C SER A 282 -45.47 -30.97 29.30
N ALA A 283 -44.66 -31.43 30.27
CA ALA A 283 -43.21 -31.56 30.11
C ALA A 283 -42.82 -32.64 29.08
N GLY A 284 -43.50 -33.80 29.10
CA GLY A 284 -43.29 -34.88 28.14
C GLY A 284 -43.67 -34.48 26.70
N ARG A 285 -44.80 -33.78 26.53
CA ARG A 285 -45.23 -33.25 25.23
C ARG A 285 -44.22 -32.25 24.68
N LEU A 286 -43.72 -31.34 25.52
CA LEU A 286 -42.69 -30.38 25.14
C LEU A 286 -41.39 -31.07 24.70
N ALA A 287 -40.97 -32.13 25.40
CA ALA A 287 -39.79 -32.90 25.04
C ALA A 287 -39.94 -33.58 23.66
N ILE A 288 -41.08 -34.22 23.41
CA ILE A 288 -41.38 -34.86 22.12
C ILE A 288 -41.50 -33.82 20.99
N GLN A 289 -42.21 -32.71 21.22
CA GLN A 289 -42.34 -31.63 20.24
C GLN A 289 -40.98 -31.02 19.87
N ARG A 290 -40.04 -30.92 20.83
CA ARG A 290 -38.68 -30.44 20.56
C ARG A 290 -37.89 -31.42 19.69
N GLN A 291 -37.99 -32.73 19.93
CA GLN A 291 -37.36 -33.74 19.07
C GLN A 291 -37.97 -33.77 17.66
N LEU A 292 -39.30 -33.73 17.57
CA LEU A 292 -40.00 -33.66 16.29
C LEU A 292 -39.70 -32.37 15.53
N GLY A 293 -39.60 -31.23 16.22
CA GLY A 293 -39.21 -29.96 15.61
C GLY A 293 -37.80 -30.01 15.02
N ALA A 294 -36.90 -30.77 15.63
CA ALA A 294 -35.57 -31.03 15.09
C ALA A 294 -35.60 -31.88 13.81
N LEU A 295 -36.44 -32.92 13.79
CA LEU A 295 -36.59 -33.85 12.66
C LEU A 295 -37.33 -33.20 11.48
N TRP A 296 -38.34 -32.39 11.77
CA TRP A 296 -39.21 -31.76 10.77
C TRP A 296 -38.82 -30.32 10.44
N ASN A 297 -37.76 -29.80 11.06
CA ASN A 297 -37.26 -28.43 10.90
C ASN A 297 -38.35 -27.36 11.11
N GLN A 298 -39.14 -27.54 12.17
CA GLN A 298 -40.27 -26.67 12.54
C GLN A 298 -40.16 -26.25 14.01
N PRO A 299 -40.71 -25.08 14.39
CA PRO A 299 -40.72 -24.67 15.79
C PRO A 299 -41.55 -25.65 16.62
N PRO A 300 -41.08 -26.08 17.81
CA PRO A 300 -41.75 -27.10 18.63
C PRO A 300 -43.23 -26.80 18.92
N GLN A 301 -43.58 -25.52 19.06
CA GLN A 301 -44.93 -25.07 19.38
C GLN A 301 -45.91 -25.17 18.21
N ALA A 302 -45.43 -25.26 16.96
CA ALA A 302 -46.30 -25.42 15.80
C ALA A 302 -46.82 -26.86 15.63
N ILE A 303 -46.18 -27.83 16.30
CA ILE A 303 -46.50 -29.25 16.16
C ILE A 303 -47.73 -29.61 16.99
N THR A 304 -48.87 -29.72 16.30
CA THR A 304 -50.17 -30.06 16.90
C THR A 304 -50.43 -31.57 16.85
N SER A 305 -51.34 -32.08 17.70
CA SER A 305 -51.69 -33.52 17.73
C SER A 305 -52.28 -34.01 16.39
N SER A 306 -52.95 -33.14 15.64
CA SER A 306 -53.44 -33.42 14.28
C SER A 306 -52.30 -33.59 13.26
N GLU A 307 -51.27 -32.74 13.34
CA GLU A 307 -50.10 -32.84 12.45
C GLU A 307 -49.27 -34.09 12.75
N VAL A 308 -49.10 -34.44 14.03
CA VAL A 308 -48.42 -35.68 14.44
C VAL A 308 -49.19 -36.90 13.91
N ARG A 309 -50.53 -36.91 14.02
CA ARG A 309 -51.38 -37.99 13.49
C ARG A 309 -51.28 -38.14 11.98
N ALA A 310 -51.26 -37.01 11.26
CA ALA A 310 -51.15 -37.02 9.80
C ALA A 310 -49.81 -37.57 9.28
N ARG A 311 -48.71 -37.36 10.02
CA ARG A 311 -47.36 -37.76 9.58
C ARG A 311 -46.90 -39.13 10.08
N LEU A 312 -47.27 -39.52 11.30
CA LEU A 312 -46.78 -40.76 11.93
C LEU A 312 -47.83 -41.91 11.91
N GLY A 313 -49.05 -41.64 11.49
CA GLY A 313 -50.15 -42.61 11.48
C GLY A 313 -50.77 -42.81 12.87
N GLU A 314 -52.02 -43.28 12.92
CA GLU A 314 -52.80 -43.40 14.16
C GLU A 314 -52.24 -44.40 15.17
N GLU A 315 -51.48 -45.41 14.70
CA GLU A 315 -50.92 -46.45 15.55
C GLU A 315 -49.58 -46.07 16.21
N SER A 316 -49.02 -44.90 15.90
CA SER A 316 -47.73 -44.48 16.47
C SER A 316 -47.79 -44.29 17.99
N PRO A 317 -46.80 -44.77 18.76
CA PRO A 317 -46.69 -44.53 20.21
C PRO A 317 -46.74 -43.04 20.58
N VAL A 318 -46.24 -42.18 19.70
CA VAL A 318 -46.27 -40.73 19.89
C VAL A 318 -47.70 -40.18 19.84
N VAL A 319 -48.54 -40.68 18.92
CA VAL A 319 -49.95 -40.27 18.81
C VAL A 319 -50.73 -40.73 20.03
N ARG A 320 -50.45 -41.93 20.55
CA ARG A 320 -51.04 -42.43 21.80
C ARG A 320 -50.70 -41.55 22.99
N PHE A 321 -49.43 -41.13 23.11
CA PHE A 321 -49.00 -40.23 24.17
C PHE A 321 -49.71 -38.86 24.09
N PHE A 322 -49.84 -38.28 22.89
CA PHE A 322 -50.55 -37.00 22.70
C PHE A 322 -52.05 -37.13 22.97
N HIS A 323 -52.67 -38.25 22.60
CA HIS A 323 -54.06 -38.51 22.91
C HIS A 323 -54.30 -38.57 24.42
N GLU A 324 -53.44 -39.29 25.16
CA GLU A 324 -53.55 -39.40 26.62
C GLU A 324 -53.31 -38.05 27.31
N ALA A 325 -52.37 -37.25 26.80
CA ALA A 325 -52.12 -35.89 27.26
C ALA A 325 -53.36 -34.99 27.04
N ASP A 326 -53.97 -35.03 25.85
CA ASP A 326 -55.16 -34.25 25.52
C ASP A 326 -56.35 -34.69 26.41
N VAL A 327 -56.56 -36.00 26.63
CA VAL A 327 -57.61 -36.52 27.53
C VAL A 327 -57.46 -35.99 28.96
N LEU A 328 -56.24 -35.87 29.47
CA LEU A 328 -55.98 -35.33 30.81
C LEU A 328 -56.13 -33.81 30.89
N GLU A 329 -55.77 -33.07 29.83
CA GLU A 329 -55.97 -31.63 29.75
C GLU A 329 -57.47 -31.26 29.72
N TYR A 330 -58.28 -32.04 28.98
CA TYR A 330 -59.72 -31.86 28.91
C TYR A 330 -60.46 -32.34 30.16
N SER A 331 -59.95 -33.35 30.88
CA SER A 331 -60.63 -33.88 32.05
C SER A 331 -60.61 -32.96 33.28
N ARG A 332 -59.79 -31.89 33.28
CA ARG A 332 -59.71 -30.80 34.30
C ARG A 332 -59.76 -31.20 35.79
N GLY A 333 -59.64 -32.49 36.11
CA GLY A 333 -60.00 -33.04 37.42
C GLY A 333 -59.29 -34.34 37.78
N GLY A 334 -58.08 -34.55 37.26
CA GLY A 334 -57.25 -35.71 37.56
C GLY A 334 -55.88 -35.32 38.08
N SER A 335 -55.80 -34.64 39.23
CA SER A 335 -54.57 -34.48 40.01
C SER A 335 -54.19 -35.82 40.69
N GLY A 336 -54.04 -36.87 39.88
CA GLY A 336 -53.61 -38.19 40.31
C GLY A 336 -52.08 -38.28 40.27
N GLU A 337 -51.51 -39.09 41.16
CA GLU A 337 -50.09 -39.43 41.10
C GLU A 337 -49.72 -39.99 39.72
N VAL A 338 -48.51 -39.69 39.25
CA VAL A 338 -48.01 -40.17 37.96
C VAL A 338 -48.01 -41.70 37.94
N LEU A 339 -48.88 -42.28 37.11
CA LEU A 339 -49.00 -43.73 36.96
C LEU A 339 -47.76 -44.30 36.26
N PRO A 340 -47.25 -45.48 36.68
CA PRO A 340 -46.10 -46.12 36.02
C PRO A 340 -46.29 -46.36 34.52
N GLN A 341 -47.54 -46.62 34.10
CA GLN A 341 -47.90 -46.81 32.69
C GLN A 341 -47.68 -45.54 31.83
N TRP A 342 -47.79 -44.35 32.41
CA TRP A 342 -47.54 -43.10 31.68
C TRP A 342 -46.05 -42.88 31.41
N ARG A 343 -45.18 -43.34 32.31
CA ARG A 343 -43.73 -43.35 32.10
C ARG A 343 -43.33 -44.29 30.97
N SER A 344 -43.87 -45.50 30.95
CA SER A 344 -43.60 -46.45 29.86
C SER A 344 -44.08 -45.93 28.51
N LEU A 345 -45.23 -45.23 28.46
CA LEU A 345 -45.74 -44.61 27.22
C LEU A 345 -44.82 -43.49 26.71
N LEU A 346 -44.27 -42.66 27.62
CA LEU A 346 -43.30 -41.62 27.26
C LEU A 346 -42.00 -42.24 26.74
N ASP A 347 -41.48 -43.27 27.41
CA ASP A 347 -40.26 -43.96 27.00
C ASP A 347 -40.42 -44.65 25.64
N GLU A 348 -41.57 -45.29 25.38
CA GLU A 348 -41.90 -45.91 24.10
C GLU A 348 -42.01 -44.86 22.97
N ALA A 349 -42.65 -43.72 23.26
CA ALA A 349 -42.74 -42.60 22.33
C ALA A 349 -41.36 -42.04 21.99
N LEU A 350 -40.49 -41.82 22.97
CA LEU A 350 -39.12 -41.34 22.75
C LEU A 350 -38.26 -42.37 22.01
N ALA A 351 -38.39 -43.66 22.33
CA ALA A 351 -37.67 -44.73 21.63
C ALA A 351 -38.04 -44.80 20.14
N SER A 352 -39.30 -44.53 19.79
CA SER A 352 -39.76 -44.48 18.40
C SER A 352 -39.18 -43.31 17.60
N LEU A 353 -38.72 -42.26 18.27
CA LEU A 353 -38.20 -41.02 17.68
C LEU A 353 -36.67 -41.01 17.57
N THR A 354 -35.98 -41.76 18.42
CA THR A 354 -34.54 -41.97 18.29
C THR A 354 -34.28 -42.96 17.16
N PRO A 355 -33.61 -42.57 16.05
CA PRO A 355 -33.16 -43.57 15.08
C PRO A 355 -32.23 -44.52 15.82
N SER A 356 -32.56 -45.82 15.82
CA SER A 356 -31.70 -46.87 16.34
C SER A 356 -30.29 -46.63 15.80
N THR A 357 -29.35 -46.36 16.71
CA THR A 357 -27.93 -46.23 16.39
C THR A 357 -27.47 -47.49 15.65
N ARG A 358 -27.31 -47.38 14.34
CA ARG A 358 -26.53 -48.29 13.50
C ARG A 358 -25.40 -47.52 12.85
#